data_AF-A0A7Y3M8V5-F1
#
_entry.id   AF-A0A7Y3M8V5-F1
#
_cell.length_a   1.000
_cell.length_b   1.000
_cell.length_c   1.000
_cell.angle_alpha   90.00
_cell.angle_beta   90.00
_cell.angle_gamma   90.00
#
_symmetry.space_group_name_H-M   'P 1'
#
loop_
_entity.id
_entity.type
_entity.pdbx_description
1 polymer ?
#
loop_
_entity_poly.entity_id
_entity_poly.type
_entity_poly.pdbx_seq_one_letter_code
_entity_poly.pdbx_strand_id
1 'polypeptide(L)'
;MASALSTPPTDLTKLWDRYGTPLDRDRLAEHIDGRGMLFMHSREMPIWGREFFKDADPEGPNIEALKEHLIDVLVEYLEGLQTKQRT
;
A
#
# COMPACT_ATOMS: atom_id res chain seq x y z
N MET A 1 1.28 17.94 12.04
CA MET A 1 1.88 16.59 12.15
C MET A 1 2.59 16.29 10.85
N ALA A 2 3.91 16.47 10.84
CA ALA A 2 4.85 16.16 9.75
C ALA A 2 6.28 16.27 10.32
N SER A 3 6.50 17.27 11.19
CA SER A 3 7.72 17.51 11.96
C SER A 3 8.09 16.43 12.99
N ALA A 4 7.23 15.42 13.20
CA ALA A 4 7.48 14.33 14.15
C ALA A 4 8.07 13.08 13.46
N LEU A 5 8.16 13.05 12.13
CA LEU A 5 8.71 11.94 11.39
C LEU A 5 10.21 12.17 11.15
N SER A 6 11.05 11.24 11.60
CA SER A 6 12.49 11.26 11.30
C SER A 6 12.80 11.05 9.82
N THR A 7 11.86 10.44 9.09
CA THR A 7 11.96 10.18 7.64
C THR A 7 10.76 10.80 6.94
N PRO A 8 10.95 11.63 5.91
CA PRO A 8 9.85 12.16 5.14
C PRO A 8 9.08 11.01 4.45
N PRO A 9 7.75 11.11 4.32
CA PRO A 9 6.97 10.15 3.55
C PRO A 9 7.49 10.04 2.11
N THR A 10 7.38 8.85 1.53
CA THR A 10 7.74 8.64 0.13
C THR A 10 6.81 9.46 -0.78
N ASP A 11 7.37 10.17 -1.76
CA ASP A 11 6.59 10.81 -2.82
C ASP A 11 5.98 9.72 -3.73
N LEU A 12 4.70 9.47 -3.53
CA LEU A 12 3.98 8.43 -4.26
C LEU A 12 3.82 8.76 -5.75
N THR A 13 4.16 9.95 -6.23
CA THR A 13 4.07 10.34 -7.65
C THR A 13 5.30 9.97 -8.47
N LYS A 14 6.32 9.39 -7.81
CA LYS A 14 7.60 8.98 -8.40
C LYS A 14 7.97 7.53 -8.05
N LEU A 15 6.97 6.69 -7.81
CA LEU A 15 7.21 5.28 -7.48
C LEU A 15 7.89 4.51 -8.61
N TRP A 16 7.70 4.93 -9.86
CA TRP A 16 8.38 4.37 -11.03
C TRP A 16 9.91 4.33 -10.88
N ASP A 17 10.50 5.32 -10.22
CA ASP A 17 11.96 5.39 -10.00
C ASP A 17 12.46 4.22 -9.12
N ARG A 18 11.60 3.66 -8.27
CA ARG A 18 11.94 2.60 -7.31
C ARG A 18 11.39 1.22 -7.71
N TYR A 19 10.20 1.18 -8.30
CA TYR A 19 9.45 -0.05 -8.58
C TYR A 19 9.31 -0.38 -10.07
N GLY A 20 9.91 0.41 -10.96
CA GLY A 20 9.91 0.16 -12.40
C GLY A 20 8.70 0.75 -13.14
N THR A 21 8.71 0.61 -14.47
CA THR A 21 7.64 1.04 -15.39
C THR A 21 7.24 -0.11 -16.31
N PRO A 22 6.01 -0.66 -16.23
CA PRO A 22 4.94 -0.36 -15.27
C PRO A 22 5.32 -0.71 -13.82
N LEU A 23 4.49 -0.33 -12.85
CA LEU A 23 4.82 -0.62 -11.44
C LEU A 23 4.79 -2.14 -11.21
N ASP A 24 5.79 -2.65 -10.48
CA ASP A 24 5.82 -4.04 -10.03
C ASP A 24 4.66 -4.31 -9.05
N ARG A 25 3.57 -4.87 -9.59
CA ARG A 25 2.30 -5.06 -8.87
C ARG A 25 2.45 -6.02 -7.70
N ASP A 26 3.11 -7.15 -7.92
CA ASP A 26 3.28 -8.19 -6.90
C ASP A 26 4.08 -7.64 -5.72
N ARG A 27 5.17 -6.92 -6.00
CA ARG A 27 6.01 -6.32 -4.96
C ARG A 27 5.31 -5.21 -4.19
N LEU A 28 4.45 -4.43 -4.84
CA LEU A 28 3.63 -3.41 -4.17
C LEU A 28 2.51 -4.05 -3.34
N ALA A 29 1.87 -5.10 -3.85
CA ALA A 29 0.85 -5.85 -3.14
C ALA A 29 1.40 -6.41 -1.81
N GLU A 30 2.58 -7.03 -1.83
CA GLU A 30 3.27 -7.50 -0.62
C GLU A 30 3.50 -6.38 0.41
N HIS A 31 3.84 -5.18 -0.07
CA HIS A 31 4.12 -4.03 0.78
C HIS A 31 2.84 -3.43 1.40
N ILE A 32 1.76 -3.36 0.62
CA ILE A 32 0.45 -2.83 1.04
C ILE A 32 -0.23 -3.79 2.01
N ASP A 33 -0.20 -5.09 1.70
CA ASP A 33 -0.79 -6.14 2.51
C ASP A 33 -0.07 -6.33 3.86
N GLY A 34 1.22 -5.99 3.92
CA GLY A 34 2.01 -5.97 5.16
C GLY A 34 2.30 -7.36 5.75
N ARG A 35 1.75 -8.44 5.16
CA ARG A 35 2.01 -9.84 5.55
C ARG A 35 3.45 -10.31 5.22
N GLY A 36 4.17 -9.58 4.36
CA GLY A 36 5.58 -9.84 4.04
C GLY A 36 6.60 -9.06 4.88
N MET A 37 6.17 -8.15 5.76
CA MET A 37 7.09 -7.24 6.45
C MET A 37 7.67 -7.89 7.72
N LEU A 38 8.98 -8.17 7.71
CA LEU A 38 9.74 -8.58 8.90
C LEU A 38 9.54 -7.53 10.00
N PHE A 39 9.03 -7.98 11.15
CA PHE A 39 8.78 -7.20 12.36
C PHE A 39 10.04 -6.44 12.83
N MET A 40 10.32 -5.25 12.29
CA MET A 40 11.48 -4.44 12.69
C MET A 40 11.12 -3.10 13.36
N HIS A 41 9.83 -2.78 13.58
CA HIS A 41 9.46 -1.52 14.22
C HIS A 41 8.51 -1.69 15.41
N SER A 42 8.89 -1.08 16.53
CA SER A 42 8.07 -0.81 17.70
C SER A 42 6.78 -0.08 17.29
N ARG A 43 5.65 -0.46 17.90
CA ARG A 43 4.27 -0.30 17.41
C ARG A 43 3.69 1.13 17.57
N GLU A 44 4.39 2.16 17.10
CA GLU A 44 3.81 3.51 17.03
C GLU A 44 2.73 3.65 15.95
N MET A 45 2.82 2.85 14.87
CA MET A 45 1.79 2.83 13.83
C MET A 45 1.09 1.47 13.76
N PRO A 46 -0.24 1.46 13.52
CA PRO A 46 -0.96 0.23 13.31
C PRO A 46 -0.55 -0.42 11.98
N ILE A 47 -0.79 -1.73 11.85
CA ILE A 47 -0.69 -2.42 10.57
C ILE A 47 -1.90 -1.98 9.75
N TRP A 48 -1.69 -1.06 8.80
CA TRP A 48 -2.79 -0.46 8.04
C TRP A 48 -3.62 -1.47 7.26
N GLY A 49 -3.03 -2.55 6.73
CA GLY A 49 -3.79 -3.64 6.13
C GLY A 49 -4.79 -4.25 7.12
N ARG A 50 -4.36 -4.54 8.36
CA ARG A 50 -5.27 -5.05 9.40
C ARG A 50 -6.35 -4.04 9.78
N GLU A 51 -6.01 -2.76 9.89
CA GLU A 51 -6.99 -1.70 10.22
C GLU A 51 -8.00 -1.47 9.10
N PHE A 52 -7.56 -1.52 7.85
CA PHE A 52 -8.42 -1.30 6.69
C PHE A 52 -9.50 -2.40 6.55
N PHE A 53 -9.18 -3.61 7.01
CA PHE A 53 -10.11 -4.74 7.01
C PHE A 53 -10.74 -5.04 8.38
N LYS A 54 -10.55 -4.20 9.40
CA LYS A 54 -11.04 -4.49 10.76
C LYS A 54 -12.56 -4.52 10.87
N ASP A 55 -13.23 -3.74 10.02
CA ASP A 55 -14.70 -3.62 9.97
C ASP A 55 -15.30 -4.58 8.92
N ALA A 56 -14.45 -5.31 8.18
CA ALA A 56 -14.91 -6.37 7.30
C ALA A 56 -15.36 -7.57 8.13
N ASP A 57 -16.52 -8.13 7.81
CA ASP A 57 -17.05 -9.33 8.46
C ASP A 57 -16.07 -10.51 8.23
N PRO A 58 -15.35 -11.01 9.26
CA PRO A 58 -14.34 -12.07 9.15
C PRO A 58 -14.90 -13.41 8.64
N GLU A 59 -16.22 -13.62 8.69
CA GLU A 59 -16.91 -14.80 8.18
C GLU A 59 -17.78 -14.48 6.94
N GLY A 60 -17.76 -13.22 6.50
CA GLY A 60 -18.44 -12.78 5.30
C GLY A 60 -17.86 -13.45 4.05
N PRO A 61 -18.68 -13.67 3.00
CA PRO A 61 -18.21 -14.32 1.80
C PRO A 61 -17.04 -13.53 1.18
N ASN A 62 -15.89 -14.22 1.08
CA ASN A 62 -14.76 -13.88 0.22
C ASN A 62 -13.94 -12.62 0.57
N ILE A 63 -13.63 -12.42 1.86
CA ILE A 63 -12.75 -11.33 2.32
C ILE A 63 -11.40 -11.33 1.60
N GLU A 64 -10.77 -12.49 1.37
CA GLU A 64 -9.46 -12.53 0.72
C GLU A 64 -9.54 -12.02 -0.72
N ALA A 65 -10.57 -12.37 -1.51
CA ALA A 65 -10.72 -11.77 -2.84
C ALA A 65 -11.07 -10.28 -2.77
N LEU A 66 -11.81 -9.83 -1.74
CA LEU A 66 -12.05 -8.40 -1.53
C LEU A 66 -10.72 -7.65 -1.26
N LYS A 67 -9.82 -8.24 -0.46
CA LYS A 67 -8.49 -7.70 -0.19
C LYS A 67 -7.65 -7.60 -1.46
N GLU A 68 -7.57 -8.69 -2.20
CA GLU A 68 -6.84 -8.76 -3.48
C GLU A 68 -7.36 -7.69 -4.45
N HIS A 69 -8.68 -7.60 -4.63
CA HIS A 69 -9.29 -6.61 -5.51
C HIS A 69 -8.98 -5.17 -5.08
N LEU A 70 -9.03 -4.86 -3.79
CA LEU A 70 -8.73 -3.51 -3.29
C LEU A 70 -7.26 -3.14 -3.46
N ILE A 71 -6.35 -4.10 -3.28
CA ILE A 71 -4.93 -3.91 -3.56
C ILE A 71 -4.72 -3.64 -5.05
N ASP A 72 -5.36 -4.39 -5.94
CA ASP A 72 -5.27 -4.17 -7.39
C ASP A 72 -5.73 -2.76 -7.79
N VAL A 73 -6.85 -2.31 -7.25
CA VAL A 73 -7.38 -0.95 -7.48
C VAL A 73 -6.42 0.12 -6.96
N LEU A 74 -5.81 -0.10 -5.79
CA LEU A 74 -4.80 0.82 -5.25
C LEU A 74 -3.56 0.89 -6.14
N VAL A 75 -3.05 -0.24 -6.62
CA VAL A 75 -1.88 -0.27 -7.50
C VAL A 75 -2.20 0.40 -8.83
N GLU A 76 -3.37 0.16 -9.41
CA GLU A 76 -3.83 0.85 -10.63
C GLU A 76 -3.93 2.37 -10.42
N TYR A 77 -4.47 2.81 -9.28
CA TYR A 77 -4.52 4.23 -8.94
C TYR A 77 -3.11 4.83 -8.80
N LEU A 78 -2.18 4.12 -8.18
CA LEU A 78 -0.77 4.54 -8.06
C LEU A 78 -0.11 4.66 -9.43
N GLU A 79 -0.37 3.75 -10.37
CA GLU A 79 0.10 3.86 -11.76
C GLU A 79 -0.47 5.10 -12.46
N GLY A 80 -1.77 5.35 -12.29
CA GLY A 80 -2.45 6.53 -12.83
C GLY A 80 -1.90 7.85 -12.29
N LEU A 81 -1.50 7.89 -11.01
CA LEU A 81 -0.89 9.05 -10.38
C LEU A 81 0.45 9.44 -11.02
N GLN A 82 1.28 8.46 -11.42
CA GLN A 82 2.57 8.76 -12.05
C GLN A 82 2.42 9.44 -13.41
N THR A 83 1.35 9.09 -14.15
CA THR A 83 1.10 9.60 -15.51
C THR A 83 0.67 11.07 -15.51
N LYS A 84 -0.03 11.52 -14.47
CA LYS A 84 -0.52 12.91 -14.34
C LYS A 84 0.59 13.95 -14.08
N GLN A 85 1.84 13.55 -13.81
CA GLN A 85 2.97 14.47 -13.64
C GLN A 85 3.80 14.71 -14.90
N ARG A 86 3.47 14.08 -16.04
CA ARG A 86 4.04 14.45 -17.35
C ARG A 86 3.26 15.63 -17.94
N THR A 87 3.48 16.85 -17.47
CA THR A 87 3.03 18.07 -18.16
C THR A 87 3.98 19.22 -17.87
#